data_AF-A0A1Z8QCA7-F1
#
_entry.id   AF-A0A1Z8QCA7-F1
#
_cell.length_a   1.000
_cell.length_b   1.000
_cell.length_c   1.000
_cell.angle_alpha   90.00
_cell.angle_beta   90.00
_cell.angle_gamma   90.00
#
_symmetry.space_group_name_H-M   'P 1'
#
loop_
_entity.id
_entity.type
_entity.pdbx_description
1 polymer ?
#
loop_
_entity_poly.entity_id
_entity_poly.type
_entity_poly.pdbx_seq_one_letter_code
_entity_poly.pdbx_strand_id
1 'polypeptide(L)'
;MVRITFGLSGVIKVLKKIIFFISILTILMSYNNLYRTDNGIETTHEMVRNTPVYISKNSNSKGQLVFLSHGFAGSSSFMKSIAISLANSGNIVVRFDFLGHGRHPLPFTGNITTTGGTTRLFVDQSNEVIDYYLNKFKKKQAILIGHSMASDIVIRTALKRDDIKGTIGISTYSNVIDVDNPKNLLILNGEWETGLRNKSIDFLEKIGIENPKENQLYGFFYKDNARKLIPIKNSDHVRILYSIETQKEINNWISKISGKDLELKPNQIGIWVFVLLASLITLFVFFVEFVPAREGENFNLKLPNYLLANLVAIIVTPIILKNFVFEFVDIPAHNHIINHLLFYSLILSPIISLEIYKNLIKTFSLLIFINVLFFYLIVFGGIVDSYVSSFFPSNDRWLLLFFGLFGCIPFMIILQILYESSKNGFFYGNWTKFFLTFSILISIFLDFENLFILSYGVLLFLMFSLVFGFLTNILNRKYNNTLSCGMINGVALSWTFAVAIPMYSHNLR
;
A
#
# COMPACT_ATOMS: atom_id res chain seq x y z
N MET A 1 -59.32 -8.00 9.29
CA MET A 1 -58.17 -8.17 8.39
C MET A 1 -57.38 -6.85 8.37
N VAL A 2 -56.40 -6.70 9.27
CA VAL A 2 -55.61 -5.46 9.40
C VAL A 2 -54.56 -5.46 8.29
N ARG A 3 -54.77 -4.67 7.24
CA ARG A 3 -53.76 -4.43 6.22
C ARG A 3 -52.65 -3.57 6.85
N ILE A 4 -51.56 -4.23 7.22
CA ILE A 4 -50.31 -3.54 7.57
C ILE A 4 -49.72 -3.02 6.26
N THR A 5 -50.06 -1.78 5.89
CA THR A 5 -49.36 -1.05 4.84
C THR A 5 -48.00 -0.62 5.37
N PHE A 6 -47.01 -1.50 5.29
CA PHE A 6 -45.62 -1.05 5.34
C PHE A 6 -45.39 -0.19 4.09
N GLY A 7 -45.51 1.13 4.23
CA GLY A 7 -45.12 2.05 3.17
C GLY A 7 -43.66 1.79 2.79
N LEU A 8 -43.32 1.95 1.50
CA LEU A 8 -42.00 1.67 0.93
C LEU A 8 -40.83 2.24 1.78
N SER A 9 -41.05 3.39 2.42
CA SER A 9 -40.13 4.04 3.37
C SER A 9 -39.83 3.21 4.64
N GLY A 10 -40.83 2.53 5.19
CA GLY A 10 -40.67 1.64 6.34
C GLY A 10 -39.84 0.41 6.01
N VAL A 11 -40.07 -0.18 4.83
CA VAL A 11 -39.29 -1.32 4.32
C VAL A 11 -37.82 -0.95 4.13
N ILE A 12 -37.55 0.22 3.52
CA ILE A 12 -36.18 0.73 3.32
C ILE A 12 -35.46 0.92 4.66
N LYS A 13 -36.12 1.49 5.67
CA LYS A 13 -35.51 1.68 7.01
C LYS A 13 -35.15 0.35 7.68
N VAL A 14 -36.02 -0.65 7.56
CA VAL A 14 -35.75 -1.99 8.12
C VAL A 14 -34.58 -2.65 7.39
N LEU A 15 -34.55 -2.59 6.06
CA LEU A 15 -33.44 -3.13 5.25
C LEU A 15 -32.10 -2.50 5.61
N LYS A 16 -32.04 -1.17 5.78
CA LYS A 16 -30.83 -0.46 6.22
C LYS A 16 -30.30 -0.97 7.56
N LYS A 17 -31.19 -1.18 8.55
CA LYS A 17 -30.82 -1.75 9.85
C LYS A 17 -30.31 -3.19 9.72
N ILE A 18 -30.96 -4.00 8.88
CA ILE A 18 -30.51 -5.38 8.62
C ILE A 18 -29.10 -5.38 8.04
N ILE A 19 -28.81 -4.55 7.04
CA ILE A 19 -27.47 -4.46 6.43
C ILE A 19 -26.42 -4.03 7.46
N PHE A 20 -26.75 -3.07 8.34
CA PHE A 20 -25.88 -2.67 9.43
C PHE A 20 -25.52 -3.86 10.35
N PHE A 21 -26.51 -4.64 10.81
CA PHE A 21 -26.25 -5.82 11.65
C PHE A 21 -25.49 -6.93 10.92
N ILE A 22 -25.80 -7.19 9.65
CA ILE A 22 -25.06 -8.16 8.82
C ILE A 22 -23.59 -7.74 8.68
N SER A 23 -23.32 -6.45 8.54
CA SER A 23 -21.96 -5.93 8.46
C SER A 23 -21.16 -6.23 9.73
N ILE A 24 -21.77 -6.07 10.91
CA ILE A 24 -21.15 -6.42 12.21
C ILE A 24 -20.83 -7.92 12.27
N LEU A 25 -21.78 -8.78 11.93
CA LEU A 25 -21.57 -10.24 11.95
C LEU A 25 -20.45 -10.65 10.98
N THR A 26 -20.40 -10.02 9.81
CA THR A 26 -19.40 -10.29 8.79
C THR A 26 -18.00 -9.80 9.21
N ILE A 27 -17.92 -8.67 9.90
CA ILE A 27 -16.68 -8.18 10.55
C ILE A 27 -16.17 -9.21 11.56
N LEU A 28 -17.03 -9.66 12.48
CA LEU A 28 -16.65 -10.65 13.50
C LEU A 28 -16.20 -11.98 12.88
N MET A 29 -16.92 -12.45 11.86
CA MET A 29 -16.56 -13.66 11.11
C MET A 29 -15.20 -13.52 10.42
N SER A 30 -14.98 -12.39 9.73
CA SER A 30 -13.73 -12.15 8.99
C SER A 30 -12.54 -12.02 9.94
N TYR A 31 -12.71 -11.29 11.04
CA TYR A 31 -11.69 -11.17 12.08
C TYR A 31 -11.34 -12.53 12.70
N ASN A 32 -12.32 -13.36 13.03
CA ASN A 32 -12.08 -14.70 13.58
C ASN A 32 -11.33 -15.61 12.59
N ASN A 33 -11.61 -15.53 11.28
CA ASN A 33 -10.86 -16.28 10.28
C ASN A 33 -9.42 -15.79 10.12
N LEU A 34 -9.20 -14.48 10.18
CA LEU A 34 -7.85 -13.90 10.18
C LEU A 34 -7.05 -14.30 11.42
N TYR A 35 -7.67 -14.21 12.60
CA TYR A 35 -7.08 -14.64 13.87
C TYR A 35 -6.68 -16.12 13.83
N ARG A 36 -7.56 -17.01 13.34
CA ARG A 36 -7.26 -18.43 13.17
C ARG A 36 -6.10 -18.71 12.24
N THR A 37 -5.84 -17.83 11.26
CA THR A 37 -4.73 -18.00 10.32
C THR A 37 -3.38 -17.79 11.01
N ASP A 38 -3.32 -16.90 11.99
CA ASP A 38 -2.10 -16.62 12.77
C ASP A 38 -1.89 -17.63 13.92
N ASN A 39 -2.92 -18.40 14.29
CA ASN A 39 -2.83 -19.38 15.39
C ASN A 39 -1.75 -20.44 15.14
N GLY A 40 -0.88 -20.64 16.13
CA GLY A 40 0.21 -21.62 16.07
C GLY A 40 1.48 -21.12 15.37
N ILE A 41 1.47 -19.89 14.85
CA ILE A 41 2.65 -19.21 14.33
C ILE A 41 3.14 -18.17 15.33
N GLU A 42 4.37 -18.34 15.80
CA GLU A 42 5.08 -17.32 16.53
C GLU A 42 5.66 -16.32 15.51
N THR A 43 5.28 -15.05 15.61
CA THR A 43 5.92 -13.97 14.85
C THR A 43 6.63 -13.01 15.79
N THR A 44 7.96 -12.98 15.73
CA THR A 44 8.78 -12.03 16.50
C THR A 44 9.21 -10.87 15.63
N HIS A 45 9.40 -9.70 16.25
CA HIS A 45 9.92 -8.50 15.61
C HIS A 45 11.30 -8.17 16.19
N GLU A 46 12.26 -7.92 15.30
CA GLU A 46 13.65 -7.64 15.63
C GLU A 46 14.20 -6.53 14.72
N MET A 47 15.32 -5.93 15.11
CA MET A 47 16.08 -5.01 14.27
C MET A 47 17.44 -5.65 13.93
N VAL A 48 17.77 -5.71 12.64
CA VAL A 48 19.13 -6.04 12.17
C VAL A 48 19.76 -4.73 11.71
N ARG A 49 20.66 -4.19 12.55
CA ARG A 49 21.09 -2.79 12.50
C ARG A 49 19.87 -1.86 12.50
N ASN A 50 19.57 -1.23 11.36
CA ASN A 50 18.44 -0.32 11.18
C ASN A 50 17.28 -0.95 10.41
N THR A 51 17.42 -2.22 9.99
CA THR A 51 16.42 -2.94 9.20
C THR A 51 15.38 -3.61 10.12
N PRO A 52 14.09 -3.24 10.04
CA PRO A 52 13.03 -3.96 10.73
C PRO A 52 12.82 -5.34 10.12
N VAL A 53 12.79 -6.36 10.97
CA VAL A 53 12.65 -7.77 10.57
C VAL A 53 11.54 -8.46 11.35
N TYR A 54 10.77 -9.28 10.66
CA TYR A 54 9.76 -10.17 11.22
C TYR A 54 10.14 -11.62 10.93
N ILE A 55 10.21 -12.44 11.98
CA ILE A 55 10.46 -13.87 11.85
C ILE A 55 9.17 -14.61 12.18
N SER A 56 8.64 -15.36 11.21
CA SER A 56 7.47 -16.21 11.39
C SER A 56 7.89 -17.68 11.35
N LYS A 57 7.57 -18.43 12.41
CA LYS A 57 7.87 -19.85 12.54
C LYS A 57 6.80 -20.55 13.40
N ASN A 58 6.61 -21.85 13.21
CA ASN A 58 5.83 -22.66 14.15
C ASN A 58 6.75 -23.29 15.21
N SER A 59 6.18 -23.88 16.26
CA SER A 59 6.95 -24.50 17.36
C SER A 59 7.87 -25.64 16.90
N ASN A 60 7.57 -26.25 15.76
CA ASN A 60 8.28 -27.40 15.19
C ASN A 60 9.18 -27.02 14.01
N SER A 61 9.45 -25.73 13.77
CA SER A 61 10.15 -25.25 12.58
C SER A 61 11.60 -25.74 12.52
N LYS A 62 11.80 -26.86 11.81
CA LYS A 62 13.11 -27.44 11.47
C LYS A 62 13.41 -27.37 9.96
N GLY A 63 12.51 -26.78 9.18
CA GLY A 63 12.57 -26.67 7.72
C GLY A 63 13.64 -25.69 7.21
N GLN A 64 13.41 -25.17 6.01
CA GLN A 64 14.34 -24.24 5.36
C GLN A 64 14.29 -22.86 6.00
N LEU A 65 15.40 -22.11 5.87
CA LEU A 65 15.40 -20.68 6.13
C LEU A 65 15.00 -19.97 4.83
N VAL A 66 13.92 -19.21 4.87
CA VAL A 66 13.34 -18.55 3.70
C VAL A 66 13.30 -17.05 3.95
N PHE A 67 13.92 -16.27 3.06
CA PHE A 67 13.83 -14.80 3.09
C PHE A 67 12.78 -14.35 2.08
N LEU A 68 11.86 -13.50 2.52
CA LEU A 68 10.72 -13.05 1.75
C LEU A 68 10.69 -11.52 1.68
N SER A 69 10.93 -11.00 0.49
CA SER A 69 11.21 -9.58 0.23
C SER A 69 10.08 -8.92 -0.57
N HIS A 70 9.64 -7.73 -0.14
CA HIS A 70 8.50 -7.01 -0.73
C HIS A 70 8.89 -6.09 -1.89
N GLY A 71 7.94 -5.76 -2.77
CA GLY A 71 8.15 -4.85 -3.90
C GLY A 71 8.21 -3.36 -3.53
N PHE A 72 8.32 -2.50 -4.55
CA PHE A 72 8.33 -1.03 -4.41
C PHE A 72 7.05 -0.53 -3.74
N ALA A 73 7.19 0.47 -2.85
CA ALA A 73 6.13 0.97 -1.97
C ALA A 73 5.41 -0.10 -1.12
N GLY A 74 6.00 -1.29 -1.00
CA GLY A 74 5.51 -2.37 -0.14
C GLY A 74 6.09 -2.31 1.28
N SER A 75 5.75 -3.34 2.04
CA SER A 75 6.31 -3.63 3.37
C SER A 75 6.25 -5.13 3.64
N SER A 76 6.92 -5.58 4.68
CA SER A 76 6.87 -6.93 5.22
C SER A 76 5.43 -7.41 5.51
N SER A 77 4.52 -6.52 5.93
CA SER A 77 3.09 -6.84 6.12
C SER A 77 2.43 -7.37 4.84
N PHE A 78 2.81 -6.83 3.68
CA PHE A 78 2.26 -7.23 2.38
C PHE A 78 2.58 -8.69 2.02
N MET A 79 3.71 -9.19 2.54
CA MET A 79 4.19 -10.55 2.31
C MET A 79 3.66 -11.56 3.34
N LYS A 80 2.79 -11.14 4.28
CA LYS A 80 2.36 -11.97 5.42
C LYS A 80 1.65 -13.26 4.98
N SER A 81 0.80 -13.23 3.96
CA SER A 81 0.05 -14.42 3.51
C SER A 81 0.97 -15.57 3.11
N ILE A 82 2.01 -15.30 2.33
CA ILE A 82 3.00 -16.32 1.95
C ILE A 82 3.83 -16.75 3.17
N ALA A 83 4.22 -15.81 4.03
CA ALA A 83 5.01 -16.14 5.22
C ALA A 83 4.30 -17.07 6.19
N ILE A 84 3.02 -16.82 6.48
CA ILE A 84 2.22 -17.68 7.37
C ILE A 84 2.03 -19.07 6.76
N SER A 85 1.81 -19.16 5.44
CA SER A 85 1.71 -20.44 4.73
C SER A 85 2.99 -21.27 4.88
N LEU A 86 4.15 -20.66 4.61
CA LEU A 86 5.45 -21.33 4.69
C LEU A 86 5.87 -21.67 6.11
N ALA A 87 5.57 -20.81 7.08
CA ALA A 87 5.82 -21.07 8.50
C ALA A 87 4.97 -22.26 8.99
N ASN A 88 3.71 -22.37 8.55
CA ASN A 88 2.85 -23.51 8.85
C ASN A 88 3.39 -24.83 8.26
N SER A 89 4.04 -24.76 7.09
CA SER A 89 4.77 -25.89 6.49
C SER A 89 6.12 -26.20 7.15
N GLY A 90 6.43 -25.58 8.29
CA GLY A 90 7.60 -25.90 9.13
C GLY A 90 8.89 -25.16 8.77
N ASN A 91 8.82 -24.15 7.90
CA ASN A 91 9.97 -23.30 7.58
C ASN A 91 10.16 -22.20 8.64
N ILE A 92 11.33 -21.57 8.60
CA ILE A 92 11.60 -20.31 9.31
C ILE A 92 11.58 -19.22 8.24
N VAL A 93 10.63 -18.30 8.33
CA VAL A 93 10.43 -17.26 7.31
C VAL A 93 10.83 -15.91 7.88
N VAL A 94 11.77 -15.26 7.21
CA VAL A 94 12.28 -13.93 7.55
C VAL A 94 11.75 -12.93 6.53
N ARG A 95 10.99 -11.94 6.99
CA ARG A 95 10.53 -10.79 6.20
C ARG A 95 11.19 -9.53 6.73
N PHE A 96 11.50 -8.58 5.88
CA PHE A 96 12.09 -7.31 6.31
C PHE A 96 11.65 -6.15 5.42
N ASP A 97 11.80 -4.93 5.94
CA ASP A 97 11.46 -3.69 5.22
C ASP A 97 12.71 -3.08 4.59
N PHE A 98 12.70 -2.90 3.27
CA PHE A 98 13.82 -2.26 2.54
C PHE A 98 14.02 -0.79 2.93
N LEU A 99 15.23 -0.25 2.72
CA LEU A 99 15.52 1.19 2.85
C LEU A 99 14.40 2.04 2.21
N GLY A 100 13.97 3.08 2.92
CA GLY A 100 12.91 4.00 2.54
C GLY A 100 11.49 3.42 2.46
N HIS A 101 11.32 2.12 2.66
CA HIS A 101 10.04 1.43 2.57
C HIS A 101 9.56 0.94 3.92
N GLY A 102 8.28 0.60 4.01
CA GLY A 102 7.68 0.08 5.22
C GLY A 102 8.02 0.92 6.47
N ARG A 103 8.46 0.23 7.51
CA ARG A 103 8.91 0.82 8.78
C ARG A 103 10.42 1.13 8.82
N HIS A 104 11.13 1.04 7.69
CA HIS A 104 12.55 1.38 7.67
C HIS A 104 12.72 2.89 7.96
N PRO A 105 13.54 3.27 8.96
CA PRO A 105 13.68 4.68 9.36
C PRO A 105 14.40 5.55 8.34
N LEU A 106 15.37 4.98 7.62
CA LEU A 106 16.22 5.73 6.71
C LEU A 106 15.67 5.72 5.28
N PRO A 107 15.84 6.82 4.52
CA PRO A 107 15.56 6.84 3.08
C PRO A 107 16.54 5.94 2.32
N PHE A 108 16.16 5.51 1.12
CA PHE A 108 17.12 4.99 0.15
C PHE A 108 17.70 6.13 -0.69
N THR A 109 18.84 5.87 -1.33
CA THR A 109 19.54 6.83 -2.19
C THR A 109 19.93 6.21 -3.54
N GLY A 110 20.55 7.00 -4.41
CA GLY A 110 21.03 6.56 -5.71
C GLY A 110 19.93 6.48 -6.78
N ASN A 111 20.34 6.30 -8.04
CA ASN A 111 19.41 6.26 -9.16
C ASN A 111 18.80 4.86 -9.32
N ILE A 112 17.46 4.74 -9.20
CA ILE A 112 16.71 3.48 -9.34
C ILE A 112 16.85 2.86 -10.74
N THR A 113 17.09 3.66 -11.77
CA THR A 113 17.23 3.15 -13.15
C THR A 113 18.61 2.56 -13.44
N THR A 114 19.57 2.69 -12.51
CA THR A 114 20.95 2.23 -12.68
C THR A 114 21.27 1.06 -11.77
N THR A 115 21.97 0.06 -12.31
CA THR A 115 22.38 -1.15 -11.58
C THR A 115 23.39 -0.87 -10.45
N GLY A 116 24.13 0.24 -10.54
CA GLY A 116 25.03 0.73 -9.50
C GLY A 116 24.39 1.68 -8.48
N GLY A 117 23.12 2.05 -8.68
CA GLY A 117 22.37 2.96 -7.81
C GLY A 117 21.62 2.21 -6.69
N THR A 118 20.33 2.51 -6.52
CA THR A 118 19.53 2.02 -5.39
C THR A 118 19.50 0.48 -5.26
N THR A 119 19.49 -0.23 -6.39
CA THR A 119 19.47 -1.70 -6.40
C THR A 119 20.67 -2.30 -5.66
N ARG A 120 21.84 -1.67 -5.74
CA ARG A 120 23.03 -2.13 -4.99
C ARG A 120 22.79 -2.07 -3.49
N LEU A 121 22.23 -0.96 -2.99
CA LEU A 121 21.94 -0.78 -1.56
C LEU A 121 20.95 -1.84 -1.05
N PHE A 122 19.92 -2.17 -1.84
CA PHE A 122 18.98 -3.22 -1.46
C PHE A 122 19.59 -4.63 -1.47
N VAL A 123 20.51 -4.91 -2.40
CA VAL A 123 21.28 -6.17 -2.40
C VAL A 123 22.20 -6.23 -1.18
N ASP A 124 22.90 -5.14 -0.86
CA ASP A 124 23.79 -5.07 0.30
C ASP A 124 23.01 -5.23 1.61
N GLN A 125 21.84 -4.59 1.74
CA GLN A 125 20.91 -4.79 2.86
C GLN A 125 20.41 -6.24 2.95
N SER A 126 20.07 -6.87 1.81
CA SER A 126 19.64 -8.26 1.77
C SER A 126 20.75 -9.19 2.26
N ASN A 127 21.99 -8.99 1.82
CA ASN A 127 23.16 -9.75 2.27
C ASN A 127 23.34 -9.65 3.79
N GLU A 128 23.24 -8.46 4.36
CA GLU A 128 23.38 -8.24 5.81
C GLU A 128 22.34 -9.03 6.61
N VAL A 129 21.07 -8.97 6.19
CA VAL A 129 19.98 -9.72 6.85
C VAL A 129 20.18 -11.22 6.67
N ILE A 130 20.60 -11.68 5.48
CA ILE A 130 20.85 -13.10 5.21
C ILE A 130 21.98 -13.64 6.10
N ASP A 131 23.12 -12.96 6.13
CA ASP A 131 24.29 -13.36 6.92
C ASP A 131 23.95 -13.46 8.41
N TYR A 132 23.22 -12.47 8.93
CA TYR A 132 22.78 -12.44 10.31
C TYR A 132 21.92 -13.67 10.68
N TYR A 133 20.91 -14.00 9.86
CA TYR A 133 19.98 -15.09 10.18
C TYR A 133 20.50 -16.48 9.83
N LEU A 134 21.38 -16.63 8.82
CA LEU A 134 22.11 -17.88 8.61
C LEU A 134 22.93 -18.24 9.86
N ASN A 135 23.66 -17.27 10.41
CA ASN A 135 24.42 -17.44 11.64
C ASN A 135 23.51 -17.71 12.85
N LYS A 136 22.49 -16.85 13.08
CA LYS A 136 21.57 -16.97 14.22
C LYS A 136 20.86 -18.32 14.29
N PHE A 137 20.41 -18.85 13.15
CA PHE A 137 19.73 -20.15 13.07
C PHE A 137 20.66 -21.32 12.79
N LYS A 138 21.98 -21.09 12.68
CA LYS A 138 23.00 -22.09 12.33
C LYS A 138 22.62 -22.88 11.07
N LYS A 139 22.08 -22.19 10.06
CA LYS A 139 21.68 -22.76 8.77
C LYS A 139 22.81 -22.53 7.78
N LYS A 140 23.11 -23.54 6.95
CA LYS A 140 24.14 -23.44 5.90
C LYS A 140 23.61 -22.90 4.59
N GLN A 141 22.30 -22.96 4.38
CA GLN A 141 21.65 -22.61 3.13
C GLN A 141 20.31 -21.93 3.38
N ALA A 142 19.91 -21.08 2.44
CA ALA A 142 18.63 -20.39 2.44
C ALA A 142 17.96 -20.40 1.06
N ILE A 143 16.70 -19.99 1.04
CA ILE A 143 15.89 -19.76 -0.16
C ILE A 143 15.45 -18.30 -0.16
N LEU A 144 15.56 -17.64 -1.31
CA LEU A 144 15.14 -16.25 -1.47
C LEU A 144 13.86 -16.16 -2.28
N ILE A 145 12.93 -15.34 -1.82
CA ILE A 145 11.66 -15.06 -2.50
C ILE A 145 11.49 -13.54 -2.59
N GLY A 146 11.25 -13.01 -3.79
CA GLY A 146 11.10 -11.58 -4.03
C GLY A 146 9.90 -11.26 -4.91
N HIS A 147 9.13 -10.23 -4.53
CA HIS A 147 8.00 -9.72 -5.31
C HIS A 147 8.35 -8.45 -6.09
N SER A 148 7.96 -8.38 -7.38
CA SER A 148 8.09 -7.18 -8.22
C SER A 148 9.53 -6.64 -8.22
N MET A 149 9.77 -5.42 -7.74
CA MET A 149 11.12 -4.86 -7.52
C MET A 149 12.07 -5.84 -6.79
N ALA A 150 11.58 -6.53 -5.77
CA ALA A 150 12.41 -7.45 -4.99
C ALA A 150 12.77 -8.73 -5.74
N SER A 151 12.06 -9.09 -6.82
CA SER A 151 12.47 -10.23 -7.64
C SER A 151 13.85 -10.01 -8.28
N ASP A 152 14.13 -8.80 -8.79
CA ASP A 152 15.47 -8.44 -9.30
C ASP A 152 16.52 -8.48 -8.19
N ILE A 153 16.17 -7.94 -7.01
CA ILE A 153 17.07 -7.85 -5.86
C ILE A 153 17.47 -9.24 -5.37
N VAL A 154 16.51 -10.16 -5.19
CA VAL A 154 16.83 -11.52 -4.70
C VAL A 154 17.59 -12.33 -5.74
N ILE A 155 17.31 -12.14 -7.03
CA ILE A 155 18.08 -12.76 -8.12
C ILE A 155 19.54 -12.28 -8.03
N ARG A 156 19.77 -10.96 -8.03
CA ARG A 156 21.12 -10.37 -7.92
C ARG A 156 21.86 -10.77 -6.65
N THR A 157 21.13 -10.91 -5.56
CA THR A 157 21.66 -11.37 -4.28
C THR A 157 22.13 -12.82 -4.41
N ALA A 158 21.31 -13.69 -4.99
CA ALA A 158 21.65 -15.10 -5.20
C ALA A 158 22.84 -15.31 -6.16
N LEU A 159 23.01 -14.45 -7.18
CA LEU A 159 24.17 -14.52 -8.09
C LEU A 159 25.52 -14.37 -7.37
N LYS A 160 25.55 -13.74 -6.19
CA LYS A 160 26.77 -13.46 -5.43
C LYS A 160 26.99 -14.43 -4.25
N ARG A 161 26.16 -15.48 -4.15
CA ARG A 161 26.05 -16.29 -2.93
C ARG A 161 25.88 -17.77 -3.23
N ASP A 162 26.83 -18.58 -2.75
CA ASP A 162 26.77 -20.04 -2.88
C ASP A 162 25.83 -20.73 -1.89
N ASP A 163 25.50 -20.05 -0.79
CA ASP A 163 24.61 -20.52 0.26
C ASP A 163 23.11 -20.36 -0.09
N ILE A 164 22.77 -19.83 -1.27
CA ILE A 164 21.39 -19.77 -1.74
C ILE A 164 21.07 -20.98 -2.60
N LYS A 165 20.16 -21.84 -2.12
CA LYS A 165 19.79 -23.10 -2.78
C LYS A 165 18.64 -22.95 -3.78
N GLY A 166 17.90 -21.85 -3.70
CA GLY A 166 16.73 -21.60 -4.53
C GLY A 166 16.32 -20.14 -4.55
N THR A 167 15.84 -19.68 -5.69
CA THR A 167 15.33 -18.32 -5.88
C THR A 167 13.94 -18.38 -6.47
N ILE A 168 13.01 -17.60 -5.93
CA ILE A 168 11.63 -17.53 -6.42
C ILE A 168 11.27 -16.08 -6.67
N GLY A 169 10.98 -15.73 -7.92
CA GLY A 169 10.46 -14.43 -8.30
C GLY A 169 8.95 -14.46 -8.44
N ILE A 170 8.25 -13.50 -7.83
CA ILE A 170 6.81 -13.29 -7.96
C ILE A 170 6.57 -11.97 -8.68
N SER A 171 5.78 -11.97 -9.75
CA SER A 171 5.66 -10.83 -10.67
C SER A 171 7.05 -10.36 -11.12
N THR A 172 7.82 -11.31 -11.66
CA THR A 172 9.27 -11.15 -11.84
C THR A 172 9.61 -10.06 -12.83
N TYR A 173 10.55 -9.21 -12.43
CA TYR A 173 11.16 -8.17 -13.25
C TYR A 173 12.68 -8.24 -13.05
N SER A 174 13.40 -8.95 -13.92
CA SER A 174 14.87 -8.98 -13.88
C SER A 174 15.46 -9.19 -15.28
N ASN A 175 16.71 -8.77 -15.48
CA ASN A 175 17.45 -8.87 -16.74
C ASN A 175 18.84 -9.52 -16.57
N VAL A 176 19.17 -10.07 -15.39
CA VAL A 176 20.56 -10.46 -15.05
C VAL A 176 20.73 -11.93 -14.70
N ILE A 177 19.72 -12.73 -15.01
CA ILE A 177 19.80 -14.17 -14.80
C ILE A 177 20.65 -14.77 -15.92
N ASP A 178 21.46 -15.77 -15.61
CA ASP A 178 22.26 -16.53 -16.56
C ASP A 178 21.83 -18.01 -16.58
N VAL A 179 22.51 -18.82 -17.41
CA VAL A 179 22.17 -20.24 -17.61
C VAL A 179 22.21 -21.02 -16.29
N ASP A 180 23.22 -20.78 -15.47
CA ASP A 180 23.50 -21.58 -14.28
C ASP A 180 23.00 -20.90 -12.98
N ASN A 181 22.80 -19.57 -13.01
CA ASN A 181 22.48 -18.76 -11.84
C ASN A 181 21.24 -17.86 -12.04
N PRO A 182 20.41 -17.68 -11.01
CA PRO A 182 20.58 -18.21 -9.67
C PRO A 182 20.11 -19.67 -9.58
N LYS A 183 20.60 -20.40 -8.56
CA LYS A 183 20.24 -21.81 -8.35
C LYS A 183 18.72 -21.99 -8.21
N ASN A 184 18.20 -23.04 -8.84
CA ASN A 184 16.79 -23.48 -8.79
C ASN A 184 15.76 -22.32 -8.85
N LEU A 185 15.70 -21.61 -9.98
CA LEU A 185 14.83 -20.45 -10.19
C LEU A 185 13.38 -20.84 -10.54
N LEU A 186 12.43 -20.36 -9.76
CA LEU A 186 11.00 -20.37 -10.09
C LEU A 186 10.53 -18.95 -10.40
N ILE A 187 9.83 -18.79 -11.52
CA ILE A 187 9.20 -17.54 -11.94
C ILE A 187 7.69 -17.72 -11.86
N LEU A 188 7.04 -16.92 -11.01
CA LEU A 188 5.58 -16.86 -10.89
C LEU A 188 5.11 -15.50 -11.42
N ASN A 189 4.24 -15.49 -12.42
CA ASN A 189 3.61 -14.26 -12.92
C ASN A 189 2.09 -14.39 -12.85
N GLY A 190 1.40 -13.28 -12.63
CA GLY A 190 -0.06 -13.24 -12.72
C GLY A 190 -0.49 -13.45 -14.17
N GLU A 191 -1.58 -14.18 -14.37
CA GLU A 191 -2.16 -14.42 -15.70
C GLU A 191 -2.38 -13.12 -16.49
N TRP A 192 -2.78 -12.04 -15.80
CA TRP A 192 -3.05 -10.73 -16.41
C TRP A 192 -1.80 -9.86 -16.59
N GLU A 193 -0.62 -10.35 -16.21
CA GLU A 193 0.66 -9.64 -16.37
C GLU A 193 1.34 -10.00 -17.69
N THR A 194 0.63 -9.84 -18.82
CA THR A 194 1.10 -10.28 -20.15
C THR A 194 2.52 -9.79 -20.49
N GLY A 195 2.84 -8.53 -20.17
CA GLY A 195 4.18 -7.99 -20.38
C GLY A 195 5.28 -8.68 -19.58
N LEU A 196 5.02 -9.03 -18.30
CA LEU A 196 6.00 -9.74 -17.46
C LEU A 196 6.11 -11.21 -17.84
N ARG A 197 5.02 -11.83 -18.28
CA ARG A 197 5.01 -13.21 -18.80
C ARG A 197 5.86 -13.31 -20.06
N ASN A 198 5.63 -12.43 -21.04
CA ASN A 198 6.44 -12.39 -22.27
C ASN A 198 7.91 -12.14 -21.95
N LYS A 199 8.21 -11.18 -21.08
CA LYS A 199 9.58 -10.92 -20.63
C LYS A 199 10.25 -12.14 -19.98
N SER A 200 9.49 -12.96 -19.26
CA SER A 200 10.00 -14.18 -18.64
C SER A 200 10.25 -15.30 -19.66
N ILE A 201 9.44 -15.38 -20.72
CA ILE A 201 9.67 -16.27 -21.88
C ILE A 201 10.94 -15.83 -22.61
N ASP A 202 11.04 -14.55 -23.01
CA ASP A 202 12.22 -13.98 -23.66
C ASP A 202 13.50 -14.21 -22.84
N PHE A 203 13.35 -14.16 -21.52
CA PHE A 203 14.45 -14.42 -20.59
C PHE A 203 14.92 -15.89 -20.69
N LEU A 204 14.01 -16.85 -20.64
CA LEU A 204 14.35 -18.28 -20.76
C LEU A 204 14.99 -18.60 -22.13
N GLU A 205 14.55 -17.94 -23.20
CA GLU A 205 15.16 -18.06 -24.53
C GLU A 205 16.62 -17.60 -24.53
N LYS A 206 16.90 -16.44 -23.91
CA LYS A 206 18.25 -15.86 -23.84
C LYS A 206 19.26 -16.73 -23.10
N ILE A 207 18.80 -17.59 -22.20
CA ILE A 207 19.66 -18.55 -21.49
C ILE A 207 19.73 -19.92 -22.19
N GLY A 208 19.30 -20.01 -23.45
CA GLY A 208 19.49 -21.18 -24.30
C GLY A 208 18.38 -22.23 -24.21
N ILE A 209 17.21 -21.90 -23.63
CA ILE A 209 16.04 -22.79 -23.69
C ILE A 209 15.29 -22.51 -24.99
N GLU A 210 15.30 -23.47 -25.91
CA GLU A 210 14.55 -23.35 -27.16
C GLU A 210 13.04 -23.42 -26.93
N ASN A 211 12.29 -22.43 -27.47
CA ASN A 211 10.83 -22.35 -27.41
C ASN A 211 10.26 -22.61 -25.99
N PRO A 212 10.61 -21.79 -24.98
CA PRO A 212 10.21 -22.02 -23.61
C PRO A 212 8.70 -21.93 -23.46
N LYS A 213 8.15 -22.84 -22.67
CA LYS A 213 6.73 -22.98 -22.40
C LYS A 213 6.46 -22.76 -20.92
N GLU A 214 5.36 -22.09 -20.67
CA GLU A 214 4.79 -21.99 -19.33
C GLU A 214 4.45 -23.37 -18.77
N ASN A 215 4.55 -23.53 -17.46
CA ASN A 215 4.33 -24.76 -16.71
C ASN A 215 5.29 -25.92 -17.01
N GLN A 216 6.34 -25.71 -17.80
CA GLN A 216 7.35 -26.71 -18.10
C GLN A 216 8.58 -26.56 -17.18
N LEU A 217 9.06 -27.67 -16.62
CA LEU A 217 10.30 -27.73 -15.86
C LEU A 217 11.47 -27.91 -16.82
N TYR A 218 12.48 -27.07 -16.68
CA TYR A 218 13.78 -27.17 -17.35
C TYR A 218 14.87 -27.42 -16.31
N GLY A 219 15.97 -28.06 -16.72
CA GLY A 219 17.07 -28.43 -15.83
C GLY A 219 16.67 -29.45 -14.76
N PHE A 220 17.50 -29.56 -13.72
CA PHE A 220 17.33 -30.57 -12.66
C PHE A 220 17.68 -30.01 -11.28
N PHE A 221 16.84 -30.32 -10.28
CA PHE A 221 17.08 -29.88 -8.89
C PHE A 221 18.41 -30.38 -8.31
N TYR A 222 18.82 -31.61 -8.65
CA TYR A 222 20.08 -32.18 -8.13
C TYR A 222 21.34 -31.57 -8.77
N LYS A 223 21.18 -30.81 -9.88
CA LYS A 223 22.25 -30.01 -10.50
C LYS A 223 22.13 -28.52 -10.16
N ASP A 224 21.20 -28.16 -9.27
CA ASP A 224 20.88 -26.78 -8.89
C ASP A 224 20.48 -25.84 -10.05
N ASN A 225 20.19 -26.36 -11.24
CA ASN A 225 19.86 -25.58 -12.43
C ASN A 225 18.38 -25.70 -12.85
N ALA A 226 17.49 -26.11 -11.93
CA ALA A 226 16.05 -26.19 -12.22
C ALA A 226 15.49 -24.80 -12.56
N ARG A 227 14.64 -24.71 -13.59
CA ARG A 227 13.94 -23.49 -14.02
C ARG A 227 12.49 -23.79 -14.35
N LYS A 228 11.55 -22.95 -13.91
CA LYS A 228 10.14 -23.07 -14.30
C LYS A 228 9.46 -21.70 -14.28
N LEU A 229 8.67 -21.42 -15.31
CA LEU A 229 7.76 -20.27 -15.39
C LEU A 229 6.32 -20.75 -15.20
N ILE A 230 5.56 -20.12 -14.30
CA ILE A 230 4.16 -20.47 -14.02
C ILE A 230 3.28 -19.21 -14.06
N PRO A 231 2.27 -19.16 -14.94
CA PRO A 231 1.20 -18.18 -14.88
C PRO A 231 0.19 -18.59 -13.78
N ILE A 232 0.01 -17.74 -12.79
CA ILE A 232 -0.96 -17.92 -11.70
C ILE A 232 -2.32 -17.41 -12.17
N LYS A 233 -3.33 -18.27 -12.11
CA LYS A 233 -4.66 -18.00 -12.68
C LYS A 233 -5.36 -16.86 -11.95
N ASN A 234 -6.18 -16.10 -12.68
CA ASN A 234 -7.02 -15.02 -12.15
C ASN A 234 -6.26 -14.01 -11.28
N SER A 235 -4.98 -13.76 -11.58
CA SER A 235 -4.11 -12.96 -10.72
C SER A 235 -3.48 -11.80 -11.48
N ASP A 236 -3.52 -10.63 -10.85
CA ASP A 236 -2.75 -9.43 -11.19
C ASP A 236 -1.51 -9.31 -10.32
N HIS A 237 -0.83 -8.16 -10.44
CA HIS A 237 0.41 -7.81 -9.74
C HIS A 237 0.32 -7.85 -8.20
N VAL A 238 -0.89 -7.69 -7.64
CA VAL A 238 -1.13 -7.64 -6.19
C VAL A 238 -1.81 -8.94 -5.72
N ARG A 239 -2.86 -9.38 -6.41
CA ARG A 239 -3.64 -10.56 -6.05
C ARG A 239 -2.80 -11.83 -6.00
N ILE A 240 -1.74 -11.93 -6.81
CA ILE A 240 -0.81 -13.06 -6.81
C ILE A 240 -0.23 -13.36 -5.42
N LEU A 241 0.00 -12.35 -4.58
CA LEU A 241 0.57 -12.52 -3.24
C LEU A 241 -0.37 -13.23 -2.25
N TYR A 242 -1.68 -13.17 -2.50
CA TYR A 242 -2.70 -13.78 -1.66
C TYR A 242 -3.27 -15.07 -2.28
N SER A 243 -2.78 -15.48 -3.45
CA SER A 243 -3.28 -16.66 -4.17
C SER A 243 -2.88 -17.95 -3.47
N ILE A 244 -3.85 -18.86 -3.30
CA ILE A 244 -3.60 -20.23 -2.84
C ILE A 244 -2.70 -20.97 -3.83
N GLU A 245 -2.85 -20.73 -5.13
CA GLU A 245 -2.02 -21.35 -6.17
C GLU A 245 -0.56 -20.92 -6.06
N THR A 246 -0.31 -19.62 -5.80
CA THR A 246 1.04 -19.12 -5.51
C THR A 246 1.65 -19.80 -4.28
N GLN A 247 0.90 -19.87 -3.17
CA GLN A 247 1.35 -20.54 -1.96
C GLN A 247 1.68 -22.03 -2.22
N LYS A 248 0.84 -22.71 -3.01
CA LYS A 248 1.04 -24.11 -3.41
C LYS A 248 2.31 -24.30 -4.24
N GLU A 249 2.51 -23.51 -5.29
CA GLU A 249 3.67 -23.65 -6.17
C GLU A 249 4.98 -23.33 -5.45
N ILE A 250 4.98 -22.32 -4.56
CA ILE A 250 6.13 -22.03 -3.69
C ILE A 250 6.43 -23.21 -2.78
N ASN A 251 5.43 -23.75 -2.07
CA ASN A 251 5.64 -24.88 -1.16
C ASN A 251 6.16 -26.12 -1.91
N ASN A 252 5.60 -26.40 -3.08
CA ASN A 252 6.03 -27.52 -3.93
C ASN A 252 7.49 -27.34 -4.38
N TRP A 253 7.87 -26.14 -4.81
CA TRP A 253 9.23 -25.84 -5.22
C TRP A 253 10.24 -26.01 -4.08
N ILE A 254 9.92 -25.47 -2.89
CA ILE A 254 10.75 -25.63 -1.68
C ILE A 254 10.83 -27.10 -1.26
N SER A 255 9.75 -27.86 -1.37
CA SER A 255 9.73 -29.30 -1.10
C SER A 255 10.72 -30.04 -2.00
N LYS A 256 10.71 -29.73 -3.31
CA LYS A 256 11.67 -30.32 -4.28
C LYS A 256 13.11 -29.91 -4.01
N ILE A 257 13.38 -28.64 -3.72
CA ILE A 257 14.73 -28.17 -3.35
C ILE A 257 15.24 -28.85 -2.07
N SER A 258 14.36 -29.04 -1.09
CA SER A 258 14.74 -29.60 0.21
C SER A 258 14.81 -31.13 0.23
N GLY A 259 14.23 -31.82 -0.77
CA GLY A 259 14.07 -33.27 -0.79
C GLY A 259 13.11 -33.79 0.28
N LYS A 260 12.24 -32.93 0.83
CA LYS A 260 11.24 -33.27 1.84
C LYS A 260 9.86 -32.88 1.34
N ASP A 261 8.89 -33.76 1.51
CA ASP A 261 7.49 -33.42 1.24
C ASP A 261 6.95 -32.55 2.37
N LEU A 262 6.87 -31.24 2.12
CA LEU A 262 6.31 -30.29 3.08
C LEU A 262 4.78 -30.28 2.97
N GLU A 263 4.10 -30.46 4.08
CA GLU A 263 2.64 -30.34 4.15
C GLU A 263 2.22 -28.91 3.83
N LEU A 264 1.50 -28.72 2.72
CA LEU A 264 0.97 -27.42 2.31
C LEU A 264 -0.18 -27.01 3.24
N LYS A 265 -0.08 -25.83 3.86
CA LYS A 265 -1.14 -25.23 4.67
C LYS A 265 -1.45 -23.82 4.17
N PRO A 266 -2.27 -23.70 3.11
CA PRO A 266 -2.54 -22.42 2.51
C PRO A 266 -3.52 -21.62 3.37
N ASN A 267 -3.52 -20.30 3.20
CA ASN A 267 -4.47 -19.41 3.86
C ASN A 267 -5.22 -18.52 2.86
N GLN A 268 -6.31 -17.93 3.34
CA GLN A 268 -7.19 -17.03 2.58
C GLN A 268 -7.17 -15.60 3.15
N ILE A 269 -6.03 -15.13 3.66
CA ILE A 269 -5.91 -13.79 4.27
C ILE A 269 -6.47 -12.72 3.35
N GLY A 270 -6.14 -12.75 2.04
CA GLY A 270 -6.61 -11.73 1.10
C GLY A 270 -8.14 -11.61 1.02
N ILE A 271 -8.85 -12.76 1.01
CA ILE A 271 -10.32 -12.77 0.98
C ILE A 271 -10.88 -12.17 2.27
N TRP A 272 -10.39 -12.64 3.42
CA TRP A 272 -10.93 -12.20 4.71
C TRP A 272 -10.59 -10.74 5.02
N VAL A 273 -9.43 -10.23 4.60
CA VAL A 273 -9.09 -8.81 4.69
C VAL A 273 -10.02 -7.99 3.80
N PHE A 274 -10.24 -8.41 2.55
CA PHE A 274 -11.15 -7.71 1.64
C PHE A 274 -12.56 -7.63 2.21
N VAL A 275 -13.11 -8.77 2.66
CA VAL A 275 -14.44 -8.84 3.28
C VAL A 275 -14.51 -7.97 4.52
N LEU A 276 -13.47 -7.97 5.36
CA LEU A 276 -13.41 -7.15 6.56
C LEU A 276 -13.42 -5.64 6.24
N LEU A 277 -12.55 -5.18 5.33
CA LEU A 277 -12.49 -3.77 4.93
C LEU A 277 -13.78 -3.32 4.23
N ALA A 278 -14.33 -4.12 3.33
CA ALA A 278 -15.61 -3.84 2.67
C ALA A 278 -16.77 -3.76 3.68
N SER A 279 -16.79 -4.65 4.66
CA SER A 279 -17.81 -4.65 5.72
C SER A 279 -17.67 -3.43 6.65
N LEU A 280 -16.45 -2.94 6.92
CA LEU A 280 -16.24 -1.71 7.69
C LEU A 280 -16.71 -0.46 6.92
N ILE A 281 -16.44 -0.40 5.61
CA ILE A 281 -16.94 0.67 4.74
C ILE A 281 -18.47 0.67 4.74
N THR A 282 -19.06 -0.52 4.55
CA THR A 282 -20.53 -0.68 4.57
C THR A 282 -21.09 -0.30 5.93
N LEU A 283 -20.51 -0.79 7.03
CA LEU A 283 -20.91 -0.44 8.38
C LEU A 283 -20.92 1.09 8.59
N PHE A 284 -19.87 1.79 8.14
CA PHE A 284 -19.79 3.25 8.25
C PHE A 284 -20.90 3.94 7.47
N VAL A 285 -21.12 3.55 6.20
CA VAL A 285 -22.17 4.13 5.34
C VAL A 285 -23.55 4.02 6.01
N PHE A 286 -23.88 2.85 6.56
CA PHE A 286 -25.16 2.66 7.25
C PHE A 286 -25.17 3.24 8.67
N PHE A 287 -24.01 3.39 9.32
CA PHE A 287 -23.91 4.07 10.62
C PHE A 287 -24.33 5.54 10.52
N VAL A 288 -23.96 6.22 9.43
CA VAL A 288 -24.37 7.62 9.19
C VAL A 288 -25.90 7.77 9.20
N GLU A 289 -26.68 6.73 8.90
CA GLU A 289 -28.15 6.79 8.97
C GLU A 289 -28.69 7.04 10.40
N PHE A 290 -27.92 6.72 11.43
CA PHE A 290 -28.28 6.97 12.83
C PHE A 290 -27.82 8.33 13.35
N VAL A 291 -26.92 9.01 12.63
CA VAL A 291 -26.47 10.35 12.96
C VAL A 291 -27.60 11.35 12.68
N PRO A 292 -27.91 12.29 13.60
CA PRO A 292 -29.00 13.25 13.38
C PRO A 292 -28.68 14.19 12.22
N ALA A 293 -29.69 14.56 11.44
CA ALA A 293 -29.51 15.54 10.38
C ALA A 293 -29.35 16.94 10.97
N ARG A 294 -28.42 17.74 10.43
CA ARG A 294 -28.29 19.16 10.74
C ARG A 294 -28.28 19.94 9.43
N GLU A 295 -29.11 20.97 9.37
CA GLU A 295 -29.13 21.88 8.23
C GLU A 295 -27.84 22.71 8.19
N GLY A 296 -27.37 22.97 6.97
CA GLY A 296 -26.24 23.83 6.73
C GLY A 296 -26.60 25.07 5.94
N GLU A 297 -25.77 26.09 6.10
CA GLU A 297 -25.84 27.30 5.29
C GLU A 297 -25.43 26.94 3.85
N ASN A 298 -26.39 27.03 2.93
CA ASN A 298 -26.08 26.91 1.51
C ASN A 298 -25.39 28.18 1.03
N PHE A 299 -24.23 28.04 0.40
CA PHE A 299 -23.57 29.14 -0.31
C PHE A 299 -23.35 28.78 -1.78
N ASN A 300 -23.31 29.81 -2.62
CA ASN A 300 -23.11 29.67 -4.05
C ASN A 300 -21.73 30.20 -4.45
N LEU A 301 -20.91 29.35 -5.07
CA LEU A 301 -19.71 29.79 -5.78
C LEU A 301 -20.04 30.10 -7.24
N LYS A 302 -19.46 31.18 -7.75
CA LYS A 302 -19.54 31.51 -9.17
C LYS A 302 -18.65 30.53 -9.95
N LEU A 303 -19.25 29.75 -10.85
CA LEU A 303 -18.54 28.77 -11.68
C LEU A 303 -17.30 29.34 -12.39
N PRO A 304 -17.33 30.56 -12.98
CA PRO A 304 -16.14 31.14 -13.61
C PRO A 304 -14.97 31.35 -12.64
N ASN A 305 -15.23 31.82 -11.42
CA ASN A 305 -14.19 32.05 -10.41
C ASN A 305 -13.58 30.72 -9.95
N TYR A 306 -14.42 29.71 -9.75
CA TYR A 306 -13.98 28.36 -9.40
C TYR A 306 -13.09 27.73 -10.49
N LEU A 307 -13.51 27.82 -11.75
CA LEU A 307 -12.75 27.27 -12.89
C LEU A 307 -11.43 28.04 -13.07
N LEU A 308 -11.48 29.37 -13.03
CA LEU A 308 -10.28 30.20 -13.14
C LEU A 308 -9.28 29.86 -12.04
N ALA A 309 -9.71 29.77 -10.78
CA ALA A 309 -8.80 29.46 -9.68
C ALA A 309 -8.15 28.08 -9.82
N ASN A 310 -8.90 27.04 -10.24
CA ASN A 310 -8.31 25.71 -10.50
C ASN A 310 -7.38 25.70 -11.71
N LEU A 311 -7.73 26.39 -12.80
CA LEU A 311 -6.88 26.53 -13.99
C LEU A 311 -5.60 27.34 -13.73
N VAL A 312 -5.67 28.31 -12.81
CA VAL A 312 -4.48 29.00 -12.32
C VAL A 312 -3.67 28.06 -11.43
N ALA A 313 -4.30 27.37 -10.46
CA ALA A 313 -3.60 26.50 -9.51
C ALA A 313 -2.87 25.33 -10.19
N ILE A 314 -3.48 24.69 -11.19
CA ILE A 314 -2.90 23.57 -11.95
C ILE A 314 -1.62 23.93 -12.71
N ILE A 315 -1.46 25.20 -13.14
CA ILE A 315 -0.29 25.67 -13.90
C ILE A 315 0.70 26.40 -12.98
N VAL A 316 0.21 27.33 -12.16
CA VAL A 316 1.06 28.21 -11.35
C VAL A 316 1.74 27.45 -10.22
N THR A 317 1.06 26.50 -9.56
CA THR A 317 1.66 25.72 -8.47
C THR A 317 2.92 24.97 -8.92
N PRO A 318 2.90 24.11 -9.96
CA PRO A 318 4.11 23.40 -10.40
C PRO A 318 5.22 24.35 -10.89
N ILE A 319 4.88 25.47 -11.55
CA ILE A 319 5.88 26.44 -12.04
C ILE A 319 6.59 27.15 -10.89
N ILE A 320 5.85 27.60 -9.86
CA ILE A 320 6.43 28.23 -8.67
C ILE A 320 7.32 27.23 -7.95
N LEU A 321 6.81 26.00 -7.70
CA LEU A 321 7.53 25.00 -6.93
C LEU A 321 8.78 24.46 -7.63
N LYS A 322 8.91 24.64 -8.93
CA LYS A 322 10.17 24.36 -9.63
C LYS A 322 11.32 25.24 -9.12
N ASN A 323 11.04 26.48 -8.72
CA ASN A 323 12.07 27.46 -8.35
C ASN A 323 12.03 27.86 -6.86
N PHE A 324 10.89 27.69 -6.20
CA PHE A 324 10.66 28.13 -4.83
C PHE A 324 9.92 27.06 -4.03
N VAL A 325 10.63 26.44 -3.10
CA VAL A 325 10.10 25.45 -2.16
C VAL A 325 10.51 25.82 -0.75
N PHE A 326 9.58 25.69 0.21
CA PHE A 326 9.95 25.71 1.61
C PHE A 326 10.52 24.34 1.98
N GLU A 327 11.71 24.31 2.59
CA GLU A 327 12.34 23.07 3.05
C GLU A 327 11.79 22.67 4.42
N PHE A 328 10.68 21.94 4.43
CA PHE A 328 10.13 21.33 5.65
C PHE A 328 10.88 20.05 6.01
N VAL A 329 11.21 19.24 5.00
CA VAL A 329 11.84 17.92 5.16
C VAL A 329 12.83 17.63 4.03
N ASP A 330 13.89 16.90 4.34
CA ASP A 330 14.98 16.51 3.40
C ASP A 330 14.62 15.26 2.58
N ILE A 331 13.36 15.19 2.11
CA ILE A 331 12.81 14.09 1.31
C ILE A 331 12.00 14.73 0.16
N PRO A 332 12.50 14.74 -1.10
CA PRO A 332 11.94 15.56 -2.17
C PRO A 332 10.44 15.35 -2.42
N ALA A 333 9.98 14.10 -2.53
CA ALA A 333 8.58 13.80 -2.78
C ALA A 333 7.64 14.29 -1.67
N HIS A 334 8.03 14.10 -0.40
CA HIS A 334 7.26 14.56 0.76
C HIS A 334 7.28 16.09 0.88
N ASN A 335 8.46 16.70 0.72
CA ASN A 335 8.57 18.16 0.77
C ASN A 335 7.74 18.82 -0.35
N HIS A 336 7.80 18.25 -1.55
CA HIS A 336 7.04 18.75 -2.68
C HIS A 336 5.54 18.64 -2.46
N ILE A 337 5.00 17.49 -2.01
CA ILE A 337 3.55 17.35 -1.80
C ILE A 337 3.03 18.28 -0.70
N ILE A 338 3.83 18.53 0.36
CA ILE A 338 3.48 19.50 1.41
C ILE A 338 3.33 20.90 0.81
N ASN A 339 4.36 21.37 0.11
CA ASN A 339 4.36 22.66 -0.56
C ASN A 339 3.23 22.74 -1.59
N HIS A 340 3.06 21.71 -2.42
CA HIS A 340 2.05 21.67 -3.47
C HIS A 340 0.65 21.84 -2.91
N LEU A 341 0.27 21.06 -1.89
CA LEU A 341 -1.04 21.19 -1.27
C LEU A 341 -1.22 22.54 -0.58
N LEU A 342 -0.19 23.07 0.07
CA LEU A 342 -0.23 24.39 0.71
C LEU A 342 -0.45 25.50 -0.33
N PHE A 343 0.40 25.60 -1.35
CA PHE A 343 0.27 26.63 -2.39
C PHE A 343 -1.03 26.49 -3.20
N TYR A 344 -1.43 25.27 -3.54
CA TYR A 344 -2.69 25.03 -4.22
C TYR A 344 -3.87 25.51 -3.37
N SER A 345 -3.83 25.27 -2.05
CA SER A 345 -4.85 25.77 -1.12
C SER A 345 -4.86 27.30 -1.01
N LEU A 346 -3.68 27.95 -1.02
CA LEU A 346 -3.56 29.41 -1.00
C LEU A 346 -4.15 30.05 -2.27
N ILE A 347 -3.98 29.44 -3.44
CA ILE A 347 -4.57 29.92 -4.70
C ILE A 347 -6.09 29.78 -4.71
N LEU A 348 -6.62 28.70 -4.12
CA LEU A 348 -8.07 28.48 -4.04
C LEU A 348 -8.74 29.35 -2.97
N SER A 349 -8.06 29.67 -1.87
CA SER A 349 -8.66 30.36 -0.73
C SER A 349 -9.43 31.66 -1.06
N PRO A 350 -8.93 32.55 -1.95
CA PRO A 350 -9.60 33.82 -2.27
C PRO A 350 -10.99 33.69 -2.92
N ILE A 351 -11.35 32.52 -3.47
CA ILE A 351 -12.69 32.33 -4.07
C ILE A 351 -13.76 32.08 -2.99
N ILE A 352 -13.35 31.79 -1.76
CA ILE A 352 -14.22 31.52 -0.62
C ILE A 352 -14.42 32.83 0.16
N SER A 353 -15.66 33.18 0.48
CA SER A 353 -15.95 34.42 1.21
C SER A 353 -15.43 34.35 2.65
N LEU A 354 -15.04 35.52 3.19
CA LEU A 354 -14.61 35.64 4.59
C LEU A 354 -15.69 35.21 5.58
N GLU A 355 -16.97 35.32 5.22
CA GLU A 355 -18.10 34.87 6.04
C GLU A 355 -18.11 33.35 6.22
N ILE A 356 -17.84 32.59 5.15
CA ILE A 356 -17.71 31.13 5.23
C ILE A 356 -16.58 30.75 6.17
N TYR A 357 -15.42 31.41 6.08
CA TYR A 357 -14.31 31.16 7.00
C TYR A 357 -14.66 31.49 8.46
N LYS A 358 -15.38 32.59 8.71
CA LYS A 358 -15.83 32.97 10.06
C LYS A 358 -16.82 31.94 10.64
N ASN A 359 -17.73 31.43 9.81
CA ASN A 359 -18.72 30.44 10.24
C ASN A 359 -18.16 29.02 10.34
N LEU A 360 -17.03 28.72 9.68
CA LEU A 360 -16.41 27.40 9.65
C LEU A 360 -16.14 26.85 11.05
N ILE A 361 -15.69 27.69 11.98
CA ILE A 361 -15.36 27.25 13.34
C ILE A 361 -16.58 26.70 14.10
N LYS A 362 -17.78 27.20 13.79
CA LYS A 362 -19.05 26.74 14.38
C LYS A 362 -19.41 25.33 13.94
N THR A 363 -18.87 24.87 12.81
CA THR A 363 -19.16 23.53 12.30
C THR A 363 -18.37 22.45 13.03
N PHE A 364 -17.28 22.79 13.74
CA PHE A 364 -16.42 21.83 14.41
C PHE A 364 -17.14 21.04 15.52
N SER A 365 -16.85 19.74 15.57
CA SER A 365 -17.27 18.84 16.64
C SER A 365 -16.12 17.93 17.01
N LEU A 366 -15.60 18.14 18.22
CA LEU A 366 -14.52 17.33 18.77
C LEU A 366 -14.88 15.83 18.82
N LEU A 367 -16.14 15.52 19.14
CA LEU A 367 -16.64 14.15 19.21
C LEU A 367 -16.55 13.44 17.84
N ILE A 368 -17.01 14.09 16.77
CA ILE A 368 -16.91 13.53 15.42
C ILE A 368 -15.46 13.42 14.99
N PHE A 369 -14.67 14.48 15.23
CA PHE A 369 -13.24 14.50 14.91
C PHE A 369 -12.52 13.28 15.52
N ILE A 370 -12.64 13.07 16.83
CA ILE A 370 -11.96 11.97 17.53
C ILE A 370 -12.46 10.60 17.06
N ASN A 371 -13.78 10.38 16.98
CA ASN A 371 -14.31 9.06 16.67
C ASN A 371 -14.04 8.62 15.24
N VAL A 372 -14.19 9.51 14.26
CA VAL A 372 -13.90 9.18 12.86
C VAL A 372 -12.40 9.00 12.65
N LEU A 373 -11.58 9.84 13.28
CA LEU A 373 -10.13 9.69 13.20
C LEU A 373 -9.65 8.38 13.84
N PHE A 374 -10.22 7.99 14.99
CA PHE A 374 -9.98 6.69 15.60
C PHE A 374 -10.38 5.53 14.67
N PHE A 375 -11.55 5.63 14.04
CA PHE A 375 -11.99 4.63 13.07
C PHE A 375 -11.03 4.53 11.87
N TYR A 376 -10.58 5.65 11.31
CA TYR A 376 -9.66 5.65 10.17
C TYR A 376 -8.26 5.15 10.55
N LEU A 377 -7.68 5.67 11.62
CA LEU A 377 -6.28 5.42 11.95
C LEU A 377 -6.07 4.11 12.72
N ILE A 378 -6.98 3.77 13.63
CA ILE A 378 -6.81 2.62 14.52
C ILE A 378 -7.56 1.41 13.99
N VAL A 379 -8.86 1.53 13.69
CA VAL A 379 -9.68 0.38 13.26
C VAL A 379 -9.33 -0.03 11.83
N PHE A 380 -9.51 0.88 10.87
CA PHE A 380 -9.21 0.63 9.46
C PHE A 380 -7.70 0.50 9.25
N GLY A 381 -6.94 1.46 9.78
CA GLY A 381 -5.48 1.49 9.71
C GLY A 381 -4.81 0.26 10.32
N GLY A 382 -5.28 -0.25 11.46
CA GLY A 382 -4.71 -1.45 12.09
C GLY A 382 -4.87 -2.72 11.26
N ILE A 383 -5.97 -2.85 10.51
CA ILE A 383 -6.18 -3.97 9.58
C ILE A 383 -5.24 -3.85 8.38
N VAL A 384 -5.11 -2.65 7.82
CA VAL A 384 -4.16 -2.36 6.74
C VAL A 384 -2.73 -2.68 7.21
N ASP A 385 -2.34 -2.17 8.39
CA ASP A 385 -1.02 -2.37 9.01
C ASP A 385 -0.65 -3.85 9.16
N SER A 386 -1.62 -4.67 9.53
CA SER A 386 -1.44 -6.08 9.86
C SER A 386 -1.34 -6.99 8.64
N TYR A 387 -2.03 -6.66 7.54
CA TYR A 387 -2.24 -7.60 6.43
C TYR A 387 -2.02 -7.04 5.02
N VAL A 388 -1.97 -5.72 4.84
CA VAL A 388 -1.87 -5.08 3.52
C VAL A 388 -0.54 -4.35 3.38
N SER A 389 -0.29 -3.33 4.20
CA SER A 389 0.99 -2.63 4.22
C SER A 389 1.14 -1.87 5.54
N SER A 390 2.37 -1.56 5.95
CA SER A 390 2.64 -0.72 7.10
C SER A 390 1.83 0.57 7.04
N PHE A 391 1.10 0.84 8.13
CA PHE A 391 0.22 1.99 8.26
C PHE A 391 0.50 2.79 9.53
N PHE A 392 1.17 2.24 10.54
CA PHE A 392 1.62 3.02 11.69
C PHE A 392 2.99 3.67 11.42
N PRO A 393 3.14 5.00 11.66
CA PRO A 393 4.41 5.69 11.51
C PRO A 393 5.48 5.12 12.44
N SER A 394 6.71 5.09 11.95
CA SER A 394 7.90 4.71 12.70
C SER A 394 8.97 5.80 12.54
N ASN A 395 9.68 6.10 13.63
CA ASN A 395 10.84 6.99 13.65
C ASN A 395 10.56 8.33 12.90
N ASP A 396 11.37 8.65 11.89
CA ASP A 396 11.33 9.91 11.13
C ASP A 396 10.01 10.13 10.37
N ARG A 397 9.19 9.09 10.18
CA ARG A 397 7.86 9.25 9.57
C ARG A 397 6.91 10.08 10.44
N TRP A 398 7.16 10.20 11.75
CA TRP A 398 6.42 11.16 12.61
C TRP A 398 6.67 12.61 12.21
N LEU A 399 7.90 12.93 11.81
CA LEU A 399 8.26 14.27 11.33
C LEU A 399 7.59 14.56 9.98
N LEU A 400 7.60 13.58 9.07
CA LEU A 400 6.89 13.67 7.79
C LEU A 400 5.38 13.89 7.98
N LEU A 401 4.78 13.18 8.94
CA LEU A 401 3.38 13.36 9.31
C LEU A 401 3.14 14.78 9.83
N PHE A 402 3.93 15.25 10.79
CA PHE A 402 3.78 16.56 11.39
C PHE A 402 3.81 17.67 10.34
N PHE A 403 4.84 17.69 9.48
CA PHE A 403 4.92 18.69 8.42
C PHE A 403 3.87 18.49 7.32
N GLY A 404 3.49 17.24 7.06
CA GLY A 404 2.37 16.86 6.19
C GLY A 404 1.05 17.56 6.54
N LEU A 405 0.83 17.86 7.84
CA LEU A 405 -0.38 18.56 8.29
C LEU A 405 -0.50 19.97 7.70
N PHE A 406 0.61 20.69 7.50
CA PHE A 406 0.59 22.05 6.94
C PHE A 406 0.10 22.10 5.50
N GLY A 407 0.33 21.04 4.71
CA GLY A 407 -0.23 20.93 3.35
C GLY A 407 -1.62 20.30 3.34
N CYS A 408 -1.79 19.18 4.03
CA CYS A 408 -3.00 18.36 3.91
C CYS A 408 -4.23 18.98 4.57
N ILE A 409 -4.09 19.61 5.75
CA ILE A 409 -5.25 20.19 6.46
C ILE A 409 -5.85 21.37 5.68
N PRO A 410 -5.09 22.40 5.27
CA PRO A 410 -5.66 23.53 4.53
C PRO A 410 -6.34 23.09 3.23
N PHE A 411 -5.70 22.20 2.46
CA PHE A 411 -6.27 21.68 1.24
C PHE A 411 -7.57 20.91 1.49
N MET A 412 -7.61 20.00 2.47
CA MET A 412 -8.80 19.20 2.74
C MET A 412 -9.95 20.01 3.32
N ILE A 413 -9.67 21.08 4.07
CA ILE A 413 -10.69 22.04 4.50
C ILE A 413 -11.30 22.76 3.29
N ILE A 414 -10.47 23.29 2.39
CA ILE A 414 -10.96 23.95 1.16
C ILE A 414 -11.76 22.97 0.32
N LEU A 415 -11.26 21.75 0.13
CA LEU A 415 -11.95 20.72 -0.61
C LEU A 415 -13.32 20.38 0.00
N GLN A 416 -13.40 20.30 1.33
CA GLN A 416 -14.66 20.07 2.02
C GLN A 416 -15.63 21.24 1.85
N ILE A 417 -15.15 22.49 1.92
CA ILE A 417 -15.96 23.68 1.64
C ILE A 417 -16.53 23.59 0.21
N LEU A 418 -15.72 23.25 -0.79
CA LEU A 418 -16.19 23.10 -2.17
C LEU A 418 -17.29 22.04 -2.32
N TYR A 419 -17.24 20.95 -1.55
CA TYR A 419 -18.30 19.93 -1.52
C TYR A 419 -19.64 20.46 -0.99
N GLU A 420 -19.62 21.48 -0.12
CA GLU A 420 -20.81 22.11 0.47
C GLU A 420 -21.38 23.26 -0.39
N SER A 421 -20.75 23.60 -1.52
CA SER A 421 -21.23 24.65 -2.41
C SER A 421 -22.50 24.23 -3.17
N SER A 422 -23.67 24.39 -2.55
CA SER A 422 -25.02 24.25 -3.13
C SER A 422 -25.17 23.10 -4.15
N LYS A 423 -25.93 23.30 -5.24
CA LYS A 423 -26.27 22.22 -6.21
C LYS A 423 -25.06 21.62 -6.92
N ASN A 424 -23.95 22.37 -7.02
CA ASN A 424 -22.77 21.97 -7.79
C ASN A 424 -21.61 21.41 -6.94
N GLY A 425 -21.77 21.30 -5.62
CA GLY A 425 -20.66 20.98 -4.72
C GLY A 425 -20.00 19.62 -5.01
N PHE A 426 -20.80 18.61 -5.41
CA PHE A 426 -20.26 17.33 -5.87
C PHE A 426 -19.32 17.47 -7.07
N PHE A 427 -19.68 18.33 -8.02
CA PHE A 427 -18.88 18.61 -9.20
C PHE A 427 -17.60 19.38 -8.81
N TYR A 428 -17.72 20.43 -7.99
CA TYR A 428 -16.57 21.23 -7.56
C TYR A 428 -15.52 20.43 -6.79
N GLY A 429 -15.94 19.62 -5.82
CA GLY A 429 -14.99 18.79 -5.08
C GLY A 429 -14.29 17.75 -5.96
N ASN A 430 -15.02 17.04 -6.83
CA ASN A 430 -14.40 16.00 -7.66
C ASN A 430 -13.49 16.57 -8.77
N TRP A 431 -13.87 17.67 -9.42
CA TRP A 431 -13.02 18.32 -10.41
C TRP A 431 -11.79 18.96 -9.78
N THR A 432 -11.88 19.50 -8.56
CA THR A 432 -10.70 20.00 -7.85
C THR A 432 -9.67 18.89 -7.60
N LYS A 433 -10.12 17.68 -7.24
CA LYS A 433 -9.23 16.51 -7.13
C LYS A 433 -8.58 16.14 -8.46
N PHE A 434 -9.34 16.23 -9.56
CA PHE A 434 -8.81 16.00 -10.91
C PHE A 434 -7.75 17.05 -11.28
N PHE A 435 -8.03 18.34 -11.09
CA PHE A 435 -7.08 19.43 -11.36
C PHE A 435 -5.82 19.31 -10.49
N LEU A 436 -5.96 19.02 -9.19
CA LEU A 436 -4.82 18.77 -8.30
C LEU A 436 -3.97 17.59 -8.79
N THR A 437 -4.61 16.48 -9.18
CA THR A 437 -3.91 15.29 -9.66
C THR A 437 -3.07 15.64 -10.88
N PHE A 438 -3.63 16.36 -11.85
CA PHE A 438 -2.89 16.78 -13.04
C PHE A 438 -1.79 17.81 -12.72
N SER A 439 -2.02 18.71 -11.76
CA SER A 439 -1.02 19.66 -11.25
C SER A 439 0.22 18.96 -10.67
N ILE A 440 -0.01 17.87 -9.93
CA ILE A 440 1.07 17.02 -9.39
C ILE A 440 1.78 16.30 -10.54
N LEU A 441 1.05 15.74 -11.51
CA LEU A 441 1.65 15.09 -12.69
C LEU A 441 2.50 16.05 -13.52
N ILE A 442 2.10 17.32 -13.67
CA ILE A 442 2.94 18.36 -14.30
C ILE A 442 4.21 18.56 -13.48
N SER A 443 4.14 18.61 -12.15
CA SER A 443 5.35 18.73 -11.31
C SER A 443 6.31 17.57 -11.55
N ILE A 444 5.78 16.34 -11.58
CA ILE A 444 6.56 15.13 -11.84
C ILE A 444 7.20 15.19 -13.23
N PHE A 445 6.48 15.70 -14.24
CA PHE A 445 7.04 15.86 -15.57
C PHE A 445 8.16 16.92 -15.62
N LEU A 446 8.02 18.02 -14.87
CA LEU A 446 9.01 19.09 -14.83
C LEU A 446 10.30 18.72 -14.08
N ASP A 447 10.21 17.80 -13.12
CA ASP A 447 11.33 17.35 -12.28
C ASP A 447 11.21 15.84 -11.97
N PHE A 448 11.34 15.03 -13.01
CA PHE A 448 11.13 13.59 -12.91
C PHE A 448 12.14 12.90 -11.99
N GLU A 449 13.39 13.34 -12.00
CA GLU A 449 14.47 12.72 -11.22
C GLU A 449 14.20 12.79 -9.70
N ASN A 450 13.68 13.90 -9.21
CA ASN A 450 13.37 14.07 -7.79
C ASN A 450 11.96 13.58 -7.41
N LEU A 451 11.00 13.68 -8.34
CA LEU A 451 9.58 13.54 -8.02
C LEU A 451 8.92 12.26 -8.54
N PHE A 452 9.62 11.36 -9.24
CA PHE A 452 8.98 10.15 -9.80
C PHE A 452 8.20 9.32 -8.73
N ILE A 453 8.68 9.27 -7.49
CA ILE A 453 8.01 8.56 -6.36
C ILE A 453 6.62 9.14 -6.09
N LEU A 454 6.43 10.43 -6.36
CA LEU A 454 5.15 11.10 -6.16
C LEU A 454 4.07 10.56 -7.10
N SER A 455 4.42 9.83 -8.16
CA SER A 455 3.46 9.05 -8.96
C SER A 455 2.69 8.04 -8.09
N TYR A 456 3.37 7.42 -7.12
CA TYR A 456 2.72 6.57 -6.12
C TYR A 456 1.87 7.39 -5.15
N GLY A 457 2.33 8.59 -4.77
CA GLY A 457 1.54 9.55 -3.98
C GLY A 457 0.21 9.93 -4.66
N VAL A 458 0.20 10.09 -5.99
CA VAL A 458 -1.02 10.32 -6.77
C VAL A 458 -1.97 9.13 -6.64
N LEU A 459 -1.48 7.90 -6.82
CA LEU A 459 -2.29 6.70 -6.66
C LEU A 459 -2.88 6.61 -5.25
N LEU A 460 -2.08 6.87 -4.21
CA LEU A 460 -2.52 6.92 -2.83
C LEU A 460 -3.61 7.97 -2.61
N PHE A 461 -3.45 9.18 -3.15
CA PHE A 461 -4.45 10.24 -3.04
C PHE A 461 -5.80 9.86 -3.66
N LEU A 462 -5.77 9.19 -4.82
CA LEU A 462 -6.97 8.70 -5.48
C LEU A 462 -7.66 7.60 -4.67
N MET A 463 -6.91 6.61 -4.20
CA MET A 463 -7.45 5.54 -3.33
C MET A 463 -7.99 6.09 -2.01
N PHE A 464 -7.26 7.02 -1.39
CA PHE A 464 -7.69 7.74 -0.20
C PHE A 464 -9.02 8.46 -0.43
N SER A 465 -9.14 9.16 -1.56
CA SER A 465 -10.34 9.92 -1.92
C SER A 465 -11.56 9.02 -2.15
N LEU A 466 -11.36 7.79 -2.66
CA LEU A 466 -12.44 6.82 -2.88
C LEU A 466 -12.97 6.21 -1.59
N VAL A 467 -12.15 6.11 -0.55
CA VAL A 467 -12.53 5.50 0.73
C VAL A 467 -12.80 6.60 1.77
N PHE A 468 -11.74 7.19 2.33
CA PHE A 468 -11.84 8.15 3.43
C PHE A 468 -12.57 9.44 3.02
N GLY A 469 -12.21 9.99 1.85
CA GLY A 469 -12.88 11.18 1.33
C GLY A 469 -14.37 10.94 1.08
N PHE A 470 -14.73 9.79 0.52
CA PHE A 470 -16.12 9.39 0.28
C PHE A 470 -16.93 9.23 1.57
N LEU A 471 -16.40 8.46 2.54
CA LEU A 471 -17.06 8.21 3.82
C LEU A 471 -17.30 9.50 4.61
N THR A 472 -16.27 10.35 4.70
CA THR A 472 -16.37 11.65 5.38
C THR A 472 -17.40 12.56 4.69
N ASN A 473 -17.45 12.56 3.35
CA ASN A 473 -18.44 13.36 2.61
C ASN A 473 -19.88 12.88 2.84
N ILE A 474 -20.12 11.57 2.97
CA ILE A 474 -21.45 11.04 3.33
C ILE A 474 -21.86 11.54 4.72
N LEU A 475 -20.94 11.48 5.69
CA LEU A 475 -21.18 12.01 7.03
C LEU A 475 -21.47 13.52 6.99
N ASN A 476 -20.67 14.28 6.24
CA ASN A 476 -20.79 15.73 6.20
C ASN A 476 -22.11 16.21 5.62
N ARG A 477 -22.56 15.59 4.52
CA ARG A 477 -23.86 15.90 3.89
C ARG A 477 -25.05 15.76 4.83
N LYS A 478 -24.91 14.93 5.88
CA LYS A 478 -25.97 14.71 6.85
C LYS A 478 -25.85 15.60 8.08
N TYR A 479 -24.65 15.73 8.64
CA TYR A 479 -24.44 16.40 9.93
C TYR A 479 -23.90 17.83 9.80
N ASN A 480 -23.55 18.29 8.59
CA ASN A 480 -23.02 19.62 8.29
C ASN A 480 -21.85 20.02 9.23
N ASN A 481 -20.74 19.29 9.15
CA ASN A 481 -19.55 19.47 10.00
C ASN A 481 -18.28 19.64 9.14
N THR A 482 -18.29 20.68 8.33
CA THR A 482 -17.29 20.94 7.29
C THR A 482 -15.87 21.02 7.86
N LEU A 483 -15.66 21.69 9.00
CA LEU A 483 -14.34 21.83 9.59
C LEU A 483 -13.79 20.50 10.11
N SER A 484 -14.57 19.73 10.88
CA SER A 484 -14.06 18.45 11.39
C SER A 484 -13.80 17.48 10.26
N CYS A 485 -14.69 17.41 9.27
CA CYS A 485 -14.53 16.55 8.09
C CYS A 485 -13.26 16.90 7.29
N GLY A 486 -13.03 18.19 7.04
CA GLY A 486 -11.79 18.68 6.41
C GLY A 486 -10.55 18.34 7.23
N MET A 487 -10.58 18.54 8.55
CA MET A 487 -9.44 18.22 9.43
C MET A 487 -9.18 16.71 9.55
N ILE A 488 -10.23 15.88 9.67
CA ILE A 488 -10.11 14.41 9.69
C ILE A 488 -9.41 13.94 8.42
N ASN A 489 -9.89 14.37 7.26
CA ASN A 489 -9.30 13.99 5.97
C ASN A 489 -7.88 14.54 5.82
N GLY A 490 -7.60 15.76 6.32
CA GLY A 490 -6.26 16.35 6.31
C GLY A 490 -5.26 15.55 7.15
N VAL A 491 -5.64 15.19 8.38
CA VAL A 491 -4.80 14.35 9.26
C VAL A 491 -4.61 12.96 8.66
N ALA A 492 -5.68 12.32 8.20
CA ALA A 492 -5.61 10.96 7.64
C ALA A 492 -4.82 10.91 6.32
N LEU A 493 -4.88 11.95 5.48
CA LEU A 493 -4.08 12.03 4.26
C LEU A 493 -2.60 12.24 4.59
N SER A 494 -2.29 13.18 5.50
CA SER A 494 -0.92 13.38 5.97
C SER A 494 -0.32 12.09 6.53
N TRP A 495 -1.09 11.39 7.37
CA TRP A 495 -0.73 10.09 7.91
C TRP A 495 -0.43 9.09 6.80
N THR A 496 -1.33 8.96 5.82
CA THR A 496 -1.17 8.03 4.68
C THR A 496 0.08 8.34 3.87
N PHE A 497 0.35 9.61 3.54
CA PHE A 497 1.56 9.99 2.81
C PHE A 497 2.84 9.74 3.61
N ALA A 498 2.83 10.06 4.90
CA ALA A 498 3.97 9.86 5.78
C ALA A 498 4.37 8.38 5.90
N VAL A 499 3.41 7.45 5.86
CA VAL A 499 3.67 6.02 6.04
C VAL A 499 3.86 5.24 4.75
N ALA A 500 3.12 5.59 3.69
CA ALA A 500 3.07 4.77 2.48
C ALA A 500 3.99 5.27 1.36
N ILE A 501 4.26 6.58 1.26
CA ILE A 501 5.20 7.08 0.25
C ILE A 501 6.63 6.65 0.65
N PRO A 502 7.38 5.99 -0.25
CA PRO A 502 8.77 5.67 0.01
C PRO A 502 9.63 6.91 0.26
N MET A 503 10.55 6.80 1.21
CA MET A 503 11.50 7.88 1.52
C MET A 503 12.73 7.73 0.64
N TYR A 504 13.03 8.77 -0.12
CA TYR A 504 14.18 8.86 -1.01
C TYR A 504 14.92 10.15 -0.76
N SER A 505 16.25 10.10 -0.78
CA SER A 505 17.10 11.29 -0.68
C SER A 505 18.29 11.17 -1.63
N HIS A 506 18.74 12.32 -2.14
CA HIS A 506 19.97 12.42 -2.93
C HIS A 506 21.22 12.50 -2.04
N ASN A 507 21.06 12.84 -0.77
CA ASN A 507 22.17 13.01 0.17
C ASN A 507 22.53 11.66 0.78
N LEU A 508 23.79 11.25 0.62
CA LEU A 508 24.41 10.22 1.45
C LEU A 508 24.53 10.82 2.86
N ARG A 509 23.68 10.42 3.79
CA ARG A 509 23.92 10.68 5.22
C ARG A 509 24.80 9.60 5.82
#